data_AF-A0A210PN75-F1
#
_entry.id   AF-A0A210PN75-F1
#
_cell.length_a   1.000
_cell.length_b   1.000
_cell.length_c   1.000
_cell.angle_alpha   90.00
_cell.angle_beta   90.00
_cell.angle_gamma   90.00
#
_symmetry.space_group_name_H-M   'P 1'
#
loop_
_entity.id
_entity.type
_entity.pdbx_description
1 polymer ?
#
loop_
_entity_poly.entity_id
_entity_poly.type
_entity_poly.pdbx_seq_one_letter_code
_entity_poly.pdbx_strand_id
1 'polypeptide(L)'
;MRVTIVIGWCLVAMVAAAPQDTVLKELEEDLQRAFKLGGELHLDKKNAGFSGLSEGQKQDLVDYHNKARSEVSPRAANMLKMSWSNELATVAQSYAERCVWSHNAARSDAPSFSYVGENLFLTSGTYNGEGVVDSWVSEVKNYNYATLGCTSVCGHYTQVVWHDSEFVGCGAARCNSVSGLSSGWTNSVIVVCNYGKGGNYRGATPYTQGKSCSSCPSGKVCQNRLCANPGDNGNFEPSNDSSGSSTCN
;
A
#
# COMPACT_ATOMS: atom_id res chain seq x y z
N MET A 1 -10.33 22.58 25.58
CA MET A 1 -11.18 21.85 26.55
C MET A 1 -11.55 20.48 25.97
N ARG A 2 -10.95 19.42 26.54
CA ARG A 2 -11.59 18.14 26.91
C ARG A 2 -12.67 17.56 26.00
N VAL A 3 -12.26 16.89 24.91
CA VAL A 3 -13.08 15.82 24.29
C VAL A 3 -12.38 14.46 24.40
N THR A 4 -11.05 14.43 24.22
CA THR A 4 -10.22 13.21 24.30
C THR A 4 -10.19 12.57 25.69
N ILE A 5 -10.22 13.37 26.75
CA ILE A 5 -10.18 12.89 28.14
C ILE A 5 -11.49 12.15 28.50
N VAL A 6 -12.63 12.51 27.90
CA VAL A 6 -13.93 11.89 28.24
C VAL A 6 -14.07 10.50 27.60
N ILE A 7 -13.54 10.31 26.39
CA ILE A 7 -13.57 9.01 25.69
C ILE A 7 -12.70 7.97 26.43
N GLY A 8 -11.54 8.40 26.95
CA GLY A 8 -10.64 7.53 27.72
C GLY A 8 -11.25 7.00 29.02
N TRP A 9 -12.07 7.80 29.71
CA TRP A 9 -12.75 7.35 30.94
C TRP A 9 -13.97 6.46 30.66
N CYS A 10 -14.66 6.64 29.52
CA CYS A 10 -15.77 5.78 29.13
C CYS A 10 -15.32 4.35 28.76
N LEU A 11 -14.18 4.20 28.10
CA LEU A 11 -13.67 2.88 27.70
C LEU A 11 -13.20 2.06 28.90
N VAL A 12 -12.53 2.71 29.87
CA VAL A 12 -12.08 2.08 31.12
C VAL A 12 -13.28 1.60 31.97
N ALA A 13 -14.38 2.35 31.98
CA ALA A 13 -15.58 1.95 32.71
C ALA A 13 -16.33 0.76 32.10
N MET A 14 -16.19 0.51 30.78
CA MET A 14 -16.89 -0.57 30.09
C MET A 14 -16.21 -1.94 30.26
N VAL A 15 -14.91 -1.99 30.55
CA VAL A 15 -14.14 -3.24 30.70
C VAL A 15 -14.25 -3.84 32.11
N ALA A 16 -14.61 -3.04 33.12
CA ALA A 16 -14.72 -3.46 34.53
C ALA A 16 -15.85 -4.48 34.84
N ALA A 17 -16.61 -4.93 33.84
CA ALA A 17 -17.75 -5.84 34.03
C ALA A 17 -17.56 -7.26 33.45
N ALA A 18 -16.39 -7.60 32.89
CA ALA A 18 -16.13 -8.93 32.33
C ALA A 18 -15.42 -9.89 33.31
N PRO A 19 -15.72 -11.21 33.32
CA PRO A 19 -15.10 -12.15 34.24
C PRO A 19 -13.62 -12.39 33.91
N GLN A 20 -12.84 -12.69 34.97
CA GLN A 20 -11.38 -12.70 34.98
C GLN A 20 -10.74 -13.65 33.95
N ASP A 21 -10.15 -13.07 32.91
CA ASP A 21 -9.17 -13.71 32.04
C ASP A 21 -7.83 -12.97 32.20
N THR A 22 -6.78 -13.67 32.61
CA THR A 22 -5.48 -13.08 32.99
C THR A 22 -4.83 -12.27 31.87
N VAL A 23 -5.14 -12.60 30.61
CA VAL A 23 -4.66 -11.90 29.42
C VAL A 23 -5.23 -10.48 29.32
N LEU A 24 -6.47 -10.27 29.78
CA LEU A 24 -7.12 -8.96 29.74
C LEU A 24 -6.60 -8.01 30.83
N LYS A 25 -6.13 -8.55 31.96
CA LYS A 25 -5.48 -7.75 33.01
C LYS A 25 -4.11 -7.26 32.60
N GLU A 26 -3.32 -8.08 31.90
CA GLU A 26 -2.04 -7.66 31.35
C GLU A 26 -2.22 -6.55 30.30
N LEU A 27 -3.22 -6.71 29.42
CA LEU A 27 -3.60 -5.67 28.46
C LEU A 27 -4.08 -4.38 29.13
N GLU A 28 -4.83 -4.47 30.23
CA GLU A 28 -5.31 -3.31 30.99
C GLU A 28 -4.16 -2.58 31.72
N GLU A 29 -3.25 -3.32 32.36
CA GLU A 29 -2.08 -2.74 33.02
C GLU A 29 -1.14 -2.06 32.02
N ASP A 30 -0.96 -2.65 30.83
CA ASP A 30 -0.17 -2.06 29.76
C ASP A 30 -0.82 -0.80 29.15
N LEU A 31 -2.15 -0.80 28.97
CA LEU A 31 -2.93 0.37 28.54
C LEU A 31 -2.85 1.50 29.58
N GLN A 32 -3.00 1.19 30.87
CA GLN A 32 -2.89 2.16 31.94
C GLN A 32 -1.47 2.72 32.06
N ARG A 33 -0.44 1.89 31.84
CA ARG A 33 0.97 2.31 31.85
C ARG A 33 1.31 3.22 30.67
N ALA A 34 0.79 2.93 29.48
CA ALA A 34 0.94 3.76 28.29
C ALA A 34 0.34 5.17 28.48
N PHE A 35 -0.86 5.24 29.06
CA PHE A 35 -1.52 6.53 29.37
C PHE A 35 -0.77 7.35 30.44
N LYS A 36 -0.18 6.70 31.45
CA LYS A 36 0.47 7.38 32.58
C LYS A 36 1.84 7.99 32.24
N LEU A 37 2.48 7.49 31.18
CA LEU A 37 3.79 7.96 30.70
C LEU A 37 3.68 8.99 29.55
N GLY A 38 2.47 9.34 29.10
CA GLY A 38 2.28 10.21 27.94
C GLY A 38 2.83 9.61 26.63
N GLY A 39 2.99 8.29 26.57
CA GLY A 39 3.60 7.59 25.44
C GLY A 39 2.55 7.09 24.46
N GLU A 40 2.66 7.51 23.20
CA GLU A 40 2.12 6.77 22.06
C GLU A 40 2.55 5.30 22.15
N LEU A 41 1.64 4.39 21.77
CA LEU A 41 1.91 2.96 21.58
C LEU A 41 3.07 2.80 20.58
N HIS A 42 4.30 2.78 21.07
CA HIS A 42 5.48 2.54 20.26
C HIS A 42 5.52 1.06 19.90
N LEU A 43 5.01 0.70 18.71
CA LEU A 43 5.48 -0.50 18.02
C LEU A 43 7.02 -0.38 17.94
N ASP A 44 7.74 -1.38 18.45
CA ASP A 44 9.19 -1.36 18.61
C ASP A 44 9.89 -0.98 17.28
N LYS A 45 10.23 0.30 17.10
CA LYS A 45 11.06 0.85 16.01
C LYS A 45 12.50 0.32 16.02
N LYS A 46 12.82 -0.66 16.87
CA LYS A 46 14.18 -1.19 17.12
C LYS A 46 14.82 -1.83 15.89
N ASN A 47 14.02 -2.25 14.91
CA ASN A 47 14.51 -2.91 13.70
C ASN A 47 14.62 -2.02 12.46
N ALA A 48 14.19 -0.74 12.49
CA ALA A 48 14.28 0.16 11.35
C ALA A 48 15.27 1.32 11.60
N GLY A 49 16.21 1.55 10.67
CA GLY A 49 17.19 2.64 10.72
C GLY A 49 16.76 3.93 10.01
N PHE A 50 15.94 3.82 8.94
CA PHE A 50 15.30 4.93 8.23
C PHE A 50 13.88 4.53 7.82
N SER A 51 12.95 5.48 7.77
CA SER A 51 11.55 5.25 7.42
C SER A 51 11.03 6.34 6.49
N GLY A 52 10.23 5.96 5.49
CA GLY A 52 9.53 6.87 4.58
C GLY A 52 10.00 6.85 3.13
N LEU A 53 9.19 7.45 2.27
CA LEU A 53 9.49 7.74 0.86
C LEU A 53 9.57 9.25 0.66
N SER A 54 10.51 9.72 -0.15
CA SER A 54 10.53 11.11 -0.62
C SER A 54 9.40 11.37 -1.62
N GLU A 55 9.02 12.63 -1.82
CA GLU A 55 8.00 12.99 -2.83
C GLU A 55 8.40 12.54 -4.24
N GLY A 56 9.69 12.63 -4.58
CA GLY A 56 10.20 12.11 -5.86
C GLY A 56 10.01 10.60 -6.00
N GLN A 57 10.23 9.83 -4.93
CA GLN A 57 9.99 8.39 -4.96
C GLN A 57 8.50 8.06 -5.08
N LYS A 58 7.62 8.82 -4.43
CA LYS A 58 6.15 8.64 -4.56
C LYS A 58 5.68 8.92 -6.00
N GLN A 59 6.18 10.01 -6.60
CA GLN A 59 5.93 10.36 -8.00
C GLN A 59 6.45 9.26 -8.94
N ASP A 60 7.70 8.81 -8.78
CA ASP A 60 8.28 7.72 -9.58
C ASP A 60 7.40 6.46 -9.51
N LEU A 61 6.97 6.07 -8.30
CA LEU A 61 6.12 4.90 -8.13
C LEU A 61 4.84 5.04 -8.97
N VAL A 62 4.13 6.18 -8.92
CA VAL A 62 2.94 6.38 -9.75
C VAL A 62 3.26 6.39 -11.26
N ASP A 63 4.31 7.09 -11.67
CA ASP A 63 4.66 7.26 -13.08
C ASP A 63 5.06 5.94 -13.73
N TYR A 64 5.90 5.15 -13.08
CA TYR A 64 6.36 3.87 -13.62
C TYR A 64 5.26 2.81 -13.60
N HIS A 65 4.31 2.87 -12.66
CA HIS A 65 3.09 2.06 -12.75
C HIS A 65 2.28 2.45 -14.00
N ASN A 66 2.02 3.74 -14.21
CA ASN A 66 1.25 4.21 -15.37
C ASN A 66 1.95 3.94 -16.70
N LYS A 67 3.28 4.07 -16.75
CA LYS A 67 4.10 3.67 -17.91
C LYS A 67 3.85 2.21 -18.25
N ALA A 68 4.07 1.30 -17.29
CA ALA A 68 3.86 -0.13 -17.48
C ALA A 68 2.42 -0.47 -17.93
N ARG A 69 1.42 0.17 -17.30
CA ARG A 69 -0.01 0.01 -17.63
C ARG A 69 -0.35 0.46 -19.05
N SER A 70 0.29 1.52 -19.55
CA SER A 70 0.07 2.06 -20.90
C SER A 70 0.75 1.26 -22.02
N GLU A 71 1.74 0.44 -21.66
CA GLU A 71 2.63 -0.30 -22.58
C GLU A 71 2.35 -1.81 -22.62
N VAL A 72 1.33 -2.28 -21.91
CA VAL A 72 0.98 -3.72 -21.87
C VAL A 72 0.73 -4.33 -23.25
N SER A 73 1.14 -5.60 -23.39
CA SER A 73 0.90 -6.43 -24.55
C SER A 73 0.29 -7.76 -24.11
N PRO A 74 -0.91 -8.14 -24.58
CA PRO A 74 -1.75 -7.41 -25.54
C PRO A 74 -2.29 -6.08 -24.96
N ARG A 75 -2.73 -5.17 -25.83
CA ARG A 75 -3.26 -3.86 -25.42
C ARG A 75 -4.51 -4.01 -24.54
N ALA A 76 -4.66 -3.12 -23.56
CA ALA A 76 -5.79 -3.10 -22.64
C ALA A 76 -6.87 -2.09 -23.06
N ALA A 77 -8.13 -2.52 -23.12
CA ALA A 77 -9.27 -1.68 -23.47
C ALA A 77 -9.77 -0.78 -22.32
N ASN A 78 -9.55 -1.21 -21.08
CA ASN A 78 -10.20 -0.68 -19.88
C ASN A 78 -9.22 -0.31 -18.75
N MET A 79 -7.93 -0.13 -19.05
CA MET A 79 -6.90 0.14 -18.06
C MET A 79 -7.10 1.50 -17.40
N LEU A 80 -7.44 1.55 -16.12
CA LEU A 80 -7.52 2.81 -15.38
C LEU A 80 -6.13 3.44 -15.22
N LYS A 81 -6.07 4.77 -15.28
CA LYS A 81 -4.88 5.49 -14.84
C LYS A 81 -4.79 5.41 -13.31
N MET A 82 -3.59 5.20 -12.80
CA MET A 82 -3.32 5.03 -11.38
C MET A 82 -2.93 6.38 -10.75
N SER A 83 -3.44 6.63 -9.53
CA SER A 83 -3.15 7.82 -8.72
C SER A 83 -2.65 7.43 -7.34
N TRP A 84 -2.00 8.37 -6.65
CA TRP A 84 -1.55 8.14 -5.27
C TRP A 84 -2.72 8.17 -4.28
N SER A 85 -2.63 7.34 -3.23
CA SER A 85 -3.52 7.37 -2.07
C SER A 85 -2.71 7.42 -0.78
N ASN A 86 -2.87 8.52 -0.02
CA ASN A 86 -2.26 8.67 1.31
C ASN A 86 -2.78 7.63 2.31
N GLU A 87 -4.02 7.20 2.18
CA GLU A 87 -4.63 6.17 3.02
C GLU A 87 -3.94 4.82 2.85
N LEU A 88 -3.77 4.37 1.59
CA LEU A 88 -3.03 3.13 1.28
C LEU A 88 -1.56 3.24 1.70
N ALA A 89 -0.95 4.40 1.51
CA ALA A 89 0.45 4.67 1.86
C ALA A 89 0.68 4.60 3.37
N THR A 90 -0.28 5.09 4.16
CA THR A 90 -0.21 5.02 5.64
C THR A 90 -0.15 3.57 6.11
N VAL A 91 -1.06 2.72 5.60
CA VAL A 91 -1.08 1.29 5.94
C VAL A 91 0.21 0.58 5.47
N ALA A 92 0.68 0.90 4.26
CA ALA A 92 1.90 0.32 3.70
C ALA A 92 3.15 0.73 4.50
N GLN A 93 3.23 1.99 4.92
CA GLN A 93 4.34 2.52 5.71
C GLN A 93 4.41 1.88 7.10
N SER A 94 3.27 1.80 7.80
CA SER A 94 3.20 1.12 9.09
C SER A 94 3.60 -0.35 8.98
N TYR A 95 3.30 -1.02 7.86
CA TYR A 95 3.72 -2.40 7.65
C TYR A 95 5.20 -2.55 7.31
N ALA A 96 5.74 -1.68 6.45
CA ALA A 96 7.16 -1.67 6.07
C ALA A 96 8.07 -1.55 7.32
N GLU A 97 7.69 -0.72 8.29
CA GLU A 97 8.43 -0.52 9.55
C GLU A 97 8.53 -1.78 10.42
N ARG A 98 7.69 -2.79 10.18
CA ARG A 98 7.74 -4.07 10.91
C ARG A 98 8.88 -4.98 10.45
N CYS A 99 9.48 -4.71 9.28
CA CYS A 99 10.59 -5.50 8.76
C CYS A 99 10.28 -7.01 8.65
N VAL A 100 9.09 -7.33 8.13
CA VAL A 100 8.62 -8.71 7.90
C VAL A 100 8.46 -8.94 6.40
N TRP A 101 9.09 -9.97 5.87
CA TRP A 101 8.92 -10.43 4.49
C TRP A 101 7.73 -11.39 4.39
N SER A 102 6.52 -10.83 4.52
CA SER A 102 5.25 -11.53 4.33
C SER A 102 4.19 -10.54 3.91
N HIS A 103 3.06 -11.01 3.35
CA HIS A 103 1.94 -10.11 3.07
C HIS A 103 1.24 -9.63 4.34
N ASN A 104 0.82 -8.37 4.36
CA ASN A 104 0.07 -7.79 5.47
C ASN A 104 -1.37 -8.31 5.49
N ALA A 105 -1.72 -9.11 6.51
CA ALA A 105 -3.08 -9.59 6.71
C ALA A 105 -4.09 -8.47 6.99
N ALA A 106 -3.64 -7.34 7.53
CA ALA A 106 -4.44 -6.16 7.89
C ALA A 106 -4.37 -5.04 6.83
N ARG A 107 -3.93 -5.33 5.60
CA ARG A 107 -3.85 -4.31 4.53
C ARG A 107 -5.18 -3.66 4.15
N SER A 108 -6.30 -4.32 4.46
CA SER A 108 -7.65 -3.79 4.28
C SER A 108 -8.11 -2.83 5.40
N ASP A 109 -7.21 -2.45 6.32
CA ASP A 109 -7.47 -1.39 7.30
C ASP A 109 -7.50 0.02 6.67
N ALA A 110 -7.34 0.12 5.34
CA ALA A 110 -7.67 1.31 4.55
C ALA A 110 -9.20 1.34 4.29
N PRO A 111 -9.99 2.10 5.09
CA PRO A 111 -11.45 2.03 5.11
C PRO A 111 -12.15 2.36 3.79
N SER A 112 -11.52 3.11 2.89
CA SER A 112 -12.08 3.46 1.58
C SER A 112 -12.08 2.27 0.60
N PHE A 113 -11.39 1.17 0.93
CA PHE A 113 -11.19 0.03 0.02
C PHE A 113 -11.63 -1.28 0.67
N SER A 114 -12.67 -1.91 0.14
CA SER A 114 -13.16 -3.21 0.63
C SER A 114 -12.16 -4.36 0.45
N TYR A 115 -11.26 -4.25 -0.53
CA TYR A 115 -10.18 -5.19 -0.76
C TYR A 115 -8.95 -4.44 -1.24
N VAL A 116 -7.81 -4.74 -0.63
CA VAL A 116 -6.51 -4.12 -0.91
C VAL A 116 -5.53 -5.20 -1.38
N GLY A 117 -4.92 -4.95 -2.53
CA GLY A 117 -3.81 -5.75 -3.06
C GLY A 117 -2.49 -5.27 -2.49
N GLU A 118 -1.43 -6.06 -2.58
CA GLU A 118 -0.13 -5.69 -2.02
C GLU A 118 1.02 -6.29 -2.83
N ASN A 119 2.04 -5.48 -3.09
CA ASN A 119 3.34 -5.92 -3.59
C ASN A 119 4.43 -5.55 -2.58
N LEU A 120 5.39 -6.46 -2.41
CA LEU A 120 6.58 -6.22 -1.60
C LEU A 120 7.84 -6.23 -2.48
N PHE A 121 8.81 -5.41 -2.09
CA PHE A 121 10.14 -5.38 -2.68
C PHE A 121 11.18 -5.34 -1.57
N LEU A 122 12.30 -6.03 -1.77
CA LEU A 122 13.41 -6.09 -0.82
C LEU A 122 14.74 -5.94 -1.55
N THR A 123 15.62 -5.10 -1.03
CA THR A 123 16.99 -4.94 -1.54
C THR A 123 17.98 -4.65 -0.41
N SER A 124 19.22 -5.11 -0.54
CA SER A 124 20.34 -4.67 0.31
C SER A 124 21.03 -3.41 -0.22
N GLY A 125 20.74 -3.02 -1.46
CA GLY A 125 21.40 -1.92 -2.16
C GLY A 125 20.65 -0.58 -2.08
N THR A 126 21.03 0.32 -2.98
CA THR A 126 20.25 1.52 -3.28
C THR A 126 19.01 1.18 -4.11
N TYR A 127 18.01 2.03 -4.06
CA TYR A 127 16.79 1.90 -4.87
C TYR A 127 16.23 3.27 -5.24
N ASN A 128 15.43 3.29 -6.29
CA ASN A 128 14.55 4.39 -6.70
C ASN A 128 13.15 3.82 -7.00
N GLY A 129 12.15 4.69 -7.26
CA GLY A 129 10.80 4.21 -7.54
C GLY A 129 10.72 3.39 -8.82
N GLU A 130 11.46 3.78 -9.87
CA GLU A 130 11.58 3.03 -11.13
C GLU A 130 12.00 1.57 -10.91
N GLY A 131 13.13 1.35 -10.24
CA GLY A 131 13.68 0.01 -10.05
C GLY A 131 12.78 -0.90 -9.23
N VAL A 132 11.97 -0.34 -8.32
CA VAL A 132 10.95 -1.10 -7.58
C VAL A 132 9.87 -1.61 -8.55
N VAL A 133 9.28 -0.72 -9.35
CA VAL A 133 8.22 -1.10 -10.28
C VAL A 133 8.73 -2.02 -11.38
N ASP A 134 9.90 -1.73 -11.95
CA ASP A 134 10.52 -2.55 -12.99
C ASP A 134 10.82 -3.97 -12.50
N SER A 135 11.20 -4.14 -11.23
CA SER A 135 11.40 -5.46 -10.65
C SER A 135 10.12 -6.31 -10.70
N TRP A 136 8.98 -5.72 -10.36
CA TRP A 136 7.67 -6.37 -10.43
C TRP A 136 7.22 -6.58 -11.88
N VAL A 137 7.42 -5.59 -12.75
CA VAL A 137 7.04 -5.68 -14.17
C VAL A 137 7.85 -6.76 -14.89
N SER A 138 9.10 -6.99 -14.48
CA SER A 138 9.97 -8.00 -15.10
C SER A 138 9.41 -9.43 -15.06
N GLU A 139 8.45 -9.70 -14.18
CA GLU A 139 7.74 -10.98 -14.12
C GLU A 139 6.89 -11.26 -15.36
N VAL A 140 6.60 -10.25 -16.20
CA VAL A 140 5.89 -10.42 -17.48
C VAL A 140 6.53 -11.49 -18.37
N LYS A 141 7.85 -11.70 -18.27
CA LYS A 141 8.57 -12.75 -19.02
C LYS A 141 8.10 -14.17 -18.68
N ASN A 142 7.47 -14.35 -17.52
CA ASN A 142 6.97 -15.63 -17.02
C ASN A 142 5.45 -15.79 -17.21
N TYR A 143 4.76 -14.73 -17.62
CA TYR A 143 3.30 -14.66 -17.67
C TYR A 143 2.77 -14.77 -19.10
N ASN A 144 1.75 -15.61 -19.30
CA ASN A 144 1.06 -15.75 -20.57
C ASN A 144 -0.40 -15.29 -20.43
N TYR A 145 -0.71 -14.14 -21.04
CA TYR A 145 -2.05 -13.53 -20.95
C TYR A 145 -3.17 -14.44 -21.49
N ALA A 146 -2.95 -15.12 -22.61
CA ALA A 146 -3.98 -15.92 -23.28
C ALA A 146 -4.41 -17.16 -22.47
N THR A 147 -3.49 -17.73 -21.69
CA THR A 147 -3.73 -18.95 -20.90
C THR A 147 -3.87 -18.67 -19.41
N LEU A 148 -3.63 -17.43 -18.97
CA LEU A 148 -3.38 -17.07 -17.56
C LEU A 148 -2.24 -17.88 -16.92
N GLY A 149 -1.38 -18.48 -17.74
CA GLY A 149 -0.29 -19.32 -17.30
C GLY A 149 0.83 -18.49 -16.68
N CYS A 150 1.36 -18.98 -15.57
CA CYS A 150 2.55 -18.41 -14.93
C CYS A 150 3.57 -19.53 -14.70
N THR A 151 4.78 -19.34 -15.23
CA THR A 151 5.87 -20.33 -15.13
C THR A 151 6.74 -20.16 -13.89
N SER A 152 6.54 -19.07 -13.13
CA SER A 152 7.28 -18.73 -11.92
C SER A 152 6.45 -17.82 -11.02
N VAL A 153 6.96 -16.67 -10.58
CA VAL A 153 6.20 -15.60 -9.93
C VAL A 153 5.71 -14.63 -11.01
N CYS A 154 4.42 -14.27 -10.96
CA CYS A 154 3.77 -13.29 -11.85
C CYS A 154 2.83 -12.34 -11.13
N GLY A 155 2.59 -12.57 -9.82
CA GLY A 155 1.57 -11.87 -9.05
C GLY A 155 1.86 -10.37 -8.90
N HIS A 156 3.14 -9.99 -8.86
CA HIS A 156 3.51 -8.58 -8.76
C HIS A 156 3.23 -7.87 -10.08
N TYR A 157 3.63 -8.47 -11.20
CA TYR A 157 3.30 -7.93 -12.53
C TYR A 157 1.80 -7.78 -12.72
N THR A 158 1.01 -8.83 -12.48
CA THR A 158 -0.44 -8.78 -12.71
C THR A 158 -1.14 -7.76 -11.83
N GLN A 159 -0.64 -7.49 -10.62
CA GLN A 159 -1.14 -6.42 -9.77
C GLN A 159 -0.78 -5.02 -10.31
N VAL A 160 0.46 -4.80 -10.76
CA VAL A 160 0.88 -3.52 -11.38
C VAL A 160 -0.04 -3.17 -12.56
N VAL A 161 -0.35 -4.17 -13.39
CA VAL A 161 -1.20 -3.99 -14.57
C VAL A 161 -2.68 -4.35 -14.36
N TRP A 162 -3.16 -4.36 -13.11
CA TRP A 162 -4.56 -4.67 -12.82
C TRP A 162 -5.47 -3.50 -13.18
N HIS A 163 -6.41 -3.70 -14.12
CA HIS A 163 -7.15 -2.61 -14.75
C HIS A 163 -8.00 -1.79 -13.77
N ASP A 164 -8.56 -2.41 -12.74
CA ASP A 164 -9.46 -1.77 -11.76
C ASP A 164 -8.72 -1.18 -10.55
N SER A 165 -7.41 -1.41 -10.44
CA SER A 165 -6.58 -0.79 -9.40
C SER A 165 -6.25 0.65 -9.82
N GLU A 166 -7.09 1.58 -9.39
CA GLU A 166 -6.96 3.03 -9.68
C GLU A 166 -6.04 3.75 -8.68
N PHE A 167 -5.83 3.21 -7.49
CA PHE A 167 -5.02 3.85 -6.45
C PHE A 167 -3.85 2.97 -6.02
N VAL A 168 -2.73 3.61 -5.74
CA VAL A 168 -1.57 2.99 -5.09
C VAL A 168 -1.09 3.88 -3.96
N GLY A 169 -0.66 3.27 -2.87
CA GLY A 169 0.04 3.96 -1.81
C GLY A 169 1.11 3.05 -1.23
N CYS A 170 2.31 3.59 -1.06
CA CYS A 170 3.48 2.81 -0.68
C CYS A 170 4.16 3.39 0.55
N GLY A 171 4.94 2.53 1.22
CA GLY A 171 5.83 2.91 2.30
C GLY A 171 7.13 2.13 2.22
N ALA A 172 8.17 2.66 2.86
CA ALA A 172 9.49 2.06 2.86
C ALA A 172 10.17 2.15 4.22
N ALA A 173 10.97 1.14 4.56
CA ALA A 173 11.78 1.14 5.76
C ALA A 173 13.12 0.45 5.49
N ARG A 174 14.20 1.01 6.05
CA ARG A 174 15.51 0.35 6.11
C ARG A 174 15.56 -0.49 7.37
N CYS A 175 15.61 -1.80 7.20
CA CYS A 175 15.57 -2.81 8.24
C CYS A 175 16.97 -3.31 8.61
N ASN A 176 17.32 -3.24 9.89
CA ASN A 176 18.55 -3.82 10.43
C ASN A 176 18.59 -5.34 10.22
N SER A 177 17.43 -5.99 10.39
CA SER A 177 17.19 -7.39 10.05
C SER A 177 15.78 -7.54 9.48
N VAL A 178 15.59 -8.48 8.56
CA VAL A 178 14.27 -8.81 7.99
C VAL A 178 13.88 -10.22 8.39
N SER A 179 12.70 -10.35 9.02
CA SER A 179 12.13 -11.64 9.41
C SER A 179 11.29 -12.26 8.28
N GLY A 180 11.00 -13.56 8.35
CA GLY A 180 10.22 -14.27 7.31
C GLY A 180 11.05 -14.80 6.13
N LEU A 181 12.36 -14.65 6.17
CA LEU A 181 13.31 -15.21 5.20
C LEU A 181 14.21 -16.25 5.87
N SER A 182 14.59 -17.29 5.13
CA SER A 182 15.49 -18.36 5.59
C SER A 182 16.95 -17.92 5.72
N SER A 183 17.32 -16.79 5.09
CA SER A 183 18.66 -16.21 5.12
C SER A 183 18.64 -14.86 5.85
N GLY A 184 19.71 -14.55 6.59
CA GLY A 184 19.84 -13.31 7.34
C GLY A 184 20.04 -12.09 6.45
N TRP A 185 18.95 -11.48 5.99
CA TRP A 185 18.99 -10.17 5.33
C TRP A 185 19.17 -9.08 6.37
N THR A 186 20.31 -8.40 6.32
CA THR A 186 20.64 -7.29 7.22
C THR A 186 20.78 -5.98 6.46
N ASN A 187 20.49 -4.87 7.12
CA ASN A 187 20.57 -3.52 6.54
C ASN A 187 19.90 -3.40 5.15
N SER A 188 18.71 -3.97 5.03
CA SER A 188 17.97 -4.07 3.76
C SER A 188 16.80 -3.10 3.75
N VAL A 189 16.43 -2.57 2.59
CA VAL A 189 15.21 -1.77 2.44
C VAL A 189 14.07 -2.65 2.01
N ILE A 190 12.96 -2.60 2.75
CA ILE A 190 11.67 -3.13 2.33
C ILE A 190 10.81 -1.98 1.80
N VAL A 191 10.18 -2.18 0.64
CA VAL A 191 9.13 -1.31 0.10
C VAL A 191 7.86 -2.12 0.00
N VAL A 192 6.77 -1.57 0.51
CA VAL A 192 5.43 -2.16 0.47
C VAL A 192 4.56 -1.21 -0.32
N CYS A 193 3.83 -1.70 -1.31
CA CYS A 193 2.83 -0.94 -2.06
C CYS A 193 1.48 -1.62 -1.96
N ASN A 194 0.48 -0.87 -1.49
CA ASN A 194 -0.91 -1.29 -1.41
C ASN A 194 -1.71 -0.74 -2.60
N TYR A 195 -2.62 -1.54 -3.13
CA TYR A 195 -3.42 -1.22 -4.32
C TYR A 195 -4.91 -1.20 -4.01
N GLY A 196 -5.58 -0.13 -4.42
CA GLY A 196 -7.00 0.12 -4.20
C GLY A 196 -7.76 0.32 -5.52
N LYS A 197 -8.71 -0.52 -5.91
CA LYS A 197 -9.01 -1.82 -5.30
C LYS A 197 -7.89 -2.83 -5.58
N GLY A 198 -7.78 -3.85 -4.75
CA GLY A 198 -6.87 -4.96 -4.99
C GLY A 198 -7.22 -5.76 -6.25
N GLY A 199 -6.19 -6.32 -6.87
CA GLY A 199 -6.30 -7.16 -8.06
C GLY A 199 -6.06 -8.65 -7.76
N ASN A 200 -5.58 -9.36 -8.77
CA ASN A 200 -5.19 -10.78 -8.71
C ASN A 200 -6.34 -11.73 -8.32
N TYR A 201 -7.56 -11.43 -8.77
CA TYR A 201 -8.68 -12.35 -8.58
C TYR A 201 -8.44 -13.65 -9.35
N ARG A 202 -8.65 -14.79 -8.65
CA ARG A 202 -8.39 -16.12 -9.21
C ARG A 202 -9.21 -16.36 -10.47
N GLY A 203 -8.53 -16.71 -11.57
CA GLY A 203 -9.16 -17.01 -12.85
C GLY A 203 -9.59 -15.79 -13.66
N ALA A 204 -9.23 -14.58 -13.24
CA ALA A 204 -9.49 -13.35 -13.99
C ALA A 204 -8.23 -12.85 -14.70
N THR A 205 -8.40 -12.27 -15.88
CA THR A 205 -7.34 -11.52 -16.58
C THR A 205 -7.06 -10.19 -15.87
N PRO A 206 -5.82 -9.69 -15.87
CA PRO A 206 -5.49 -8.41 -15.24
C PRO A 206 -6.17 -7.21 -15.93
N TYR A 207 -6.55 -7.33 -17.19
CA TYR A 207 -7.26 -6.30 -17.96
C TYR A 207 -8.00 -6.94 -19.13
N THR A 208 -8.91 -6.21 -19.78
CA THR A 208 -9.61 -6.68 -20.98
C THR A 208 -8.77 -6.37 -22.21
N GLN A 209 -8.44 -7.40 -23.00
CA GLN A 209 -7.73 -7.21 -24.27
C GLN A 209 -8.59 -6.40 -25.26
N GLY A 210 -8.00 -5.36 -25.87
CA GLY A 210 -8.64 -4.58 -26.92
C GLY A 210 -7.87 -3.31 -27.28
N LYS A 211 -8.43 -2.48 -28.15
CA LYS A 211 -7.83 -1.18 -28.48
C LYS A 211 -7.78 -0.33 -27.21
N SER A 212 -6.65 0.33 -26.96
CA SER A 212 -6.51 1.22 -25.80
C SER A 212 -7.70 2.17 -25.65
N CYS A 213 -8.23 2.23 -24.43
CA CYS A 213 -9.39 3.04 -24.05
C CYS A 213 -10.73 2.69 -24.75
N SER A 214 -10.85 1.59 -25.49
CA SER A 214 -12.12 1.24 -26.16
C SER A 214 -13.23 0.79 -25.21
N SER A 215 -12.91 0.59 -23.93
CA SER A 215 -13.85 0.17 -22.89
C SER A 215 -13.60 0.91 -21.58
N CYS A 216 -13.27 2.20 -21.64
CA CYS A 216 -13.17 3.02 -20.44
C CYS A 216 -14.54 3.14 -19.73
N PRO A 217 -14.57 3.10 -18.38
CA PRO A 217 -15.77 3.38 -17.62
C PRO A 217 -16.36 4.76 -17.93
N SER A 218 -17.67 4.91 -17.72
CA SER A 218 -18.37 6.18 -17.91
C SER A 218 -17.72 7.30 -17.09
N GLY A 219 -17.58 8.48 -17.70
CA GLY A 219 -16.95 9.65 -17.08
C GLY A 219 -15.43 9.69 -17.18
N LYS A 220 -14.76 8.64 -17.64
CA LYS A 220 -13.30 8.65 -17.89
C LYS A 220 -12.98 9.13 -19.31
N VAL A 221 -11.79 9.70 -19.50
CA VAL A 221 -11.23 10.10 -20.79
C VAL A 221 -9.99 9.28 -21.12
N CYS A 222 -9.68 9.13 -22.41
CA CYS A 222 -8.45 8.47 -22.82
C CYS A 222 -7.26 9.44 -22.74
N GLN A 223 -6.27 9.11 -21.93
CA GLN A 223 -5.02 9.84 -21.82
C GLN A 223 -3.86 8.84 -21.86
N ASN A 224 -2.96 8.99 -22.82
CA ASN A 224 -1.78 8.12 -22.95
C ASN A 224 -2.11 6.62 -22.85
N ARG A 225 -3.19 6.18 -23.51
CA ARG A 225 -3.70 4.79 -23.53
C ARG A 225 -4.32 4.30 -22.21
N LEU A 226 -4.52 5.17 -21.23
CA LEU A 226 -5.17 4.90 -19.95
C LEU A 226 -6.52 5.62 -19.85
N CYS A 227 -7.44 5.04 -19.09
CA CYS A 227 -8.73 5.63 -18.73
C CYS A 227 -8.53 6.52 -17.49
N ALA A 228 -8.40 7.82 -17.73
CA ALA A 228 -8.11 8.84 -16.72
C ALA A 228 -9.36 9.63 -16.30
N ASN A 229 -9.31 10.26 -15.13
CA ASN A 229 -10.33 11.25 -14.75
C ASN A 229 -10.20 12.51 -15.64
N PRO A 230 -11.31 13.15 -16.04
CA PRO A 230 -11.25 14.40 -16.77
C PRO A 230 -10.47 15.45 -15.97
N GLY A 231 -9.52 16.14 -16.61
CA GLY A 231 -8.70 17.17 -15.97
C GLY A 231 -7.44 16.65 -15.27
N ASP A 232 -7.21 15.34 -15.25
CA ASP A 232 -5.96 14.77 -14.76
C ASP A 232 -4.79 15.17 -15.68
N ASN A 233 -3.97 16.11 -15.21
CA ASN A 233 -2.83 16.66 -15.93
C ASN A 233 -1.61 15.72 -15.95
N GLY A 234 -1.68 14.54 -15.31
CA GLY A 234 -0.59 13.59 -15.23
C GLY A 234 0.50 13.94 -14.23
N ASN A 235 0.29 14.95 -13.40
CA ASN A 235 1.16 15.21 -12.27
C ASN A 235 0.73 14.33 -11.10
N PHE A 236 1.70 13.85 -10.31
CA PHE A 236 1.39 13.42 -8.96
C PHE A 236 0.84 14.63 -8.23
N GLU A 237 -0.46 14.65 -8.01
CA GLU A 237 -1.05 15.54 -7.03
C GLU A 237 -0.98 14.80 -5.69
N PRO A 238 -0.10 15.20 -4.75
CA PRO A 238 -0.22 14.71 -3.39
C PRO A 238 -1.64 15.03 -2.97
N SER A 239 -2.41 14.02 -2.57
CA SER A 239 -3.80 14.25 -2.17
C SER A 239 -3.81 15.31 -1.08
N ASN A 240 -4.37 16.49 -1.40
CA ASN A 240 -4.62 17.56 -0.46
C ASN A 240 -5.64 17.04 0.56
N ASP A 241 -5.12 16.44 1.63
CA ASP A 241 -5.94 16.17 2.79
C ASP A 241 -6.36 17.52 3.36
N SER A 242 -7.58 17.91 3.01
CA SER A 242 -8.22 19.13 3.47
C SER A 242 -8.76 18.94 4.89
N SER A 243 -8.12 18.12 5.73
CA SER A 243 -8.41 18.02 7.15
C SER A 243 -7.68 19.15 7.90
N GLY A 244 -8.27 20.34 7.85
CA GLY A 244 -8.21 21.36 8.90
C GLY A 244 -6.85 21.72 9.50
N SER A 245 -6.15 22.68 8.89
CA SER A 245 -5.30 23.60 9.65
C SER A 245 -6.19 24.44 10.58
N SER A 246 -6.52 23.93 11.77
CA SER A 246 -6.97 24.78 12.86
C SER A 246 -5.75 25.37 13.55
N THR A 247 -5.41 26.60 13.19
CA THR A 247 -4.52 27.45 13.97
C THR A 247 -5.09 27.60 15.38
N CYS A 248 -4.35 27.15 16.39
CA CYS A 248 -4.65 27.48 17.78
C CYS A 248 -4.32 28.97 18.01
N ASN A 249 -5.37 29.78 18.22
CA ASN A 249 -5.26 31.03 18.98
C ASN A 249 -5.64 30.76 20.44
#